data_AF-A0A1Y3WEF5-F1
#
_entry.id   AF-A0A1Y3WEF5-F1
#
_cell.length_a   1.000
_cell.length_b   1.000
_cell.length_c   1.000
_cell.angle_alpha   90.00
_cell.angle_beta   90.00
_cell.angle_gamma   90.00
#
_symmetry.space_group_name_H-M   'P 1'
#
loop_
_entity.id
_entity.type
_entity.pdbx_description
1 polymer ?
#
loop_
_entity_poly.entity_id
_entity_poly.type
_entity_poly.pdbx_seq_one_letter_code
_entity_poly.pdbx_strand_id
1 'polypeptide(L)'
;MDEKKRLLFIILSRLGVTYQYKRIGICDVYFCRYAGVEFSIFGNGDRVTMNKYIGCYSIDLQKTILYLGKNAKKKGCDIVFVDNNGEKHVGLNSSYTDKQRLFFNICYFLQMISVGKFLKTKVMTA
;
A
#
# COMPACT_ATOMS: atom_id res chain seq x y z
N MET A 1 8.90 21.28 4.61
CA MET A 1 8.24 20.01 4.24
C MET A 1 7.10 19.78 5.20
N ASP A 2 5.88 19.57 4.70
CA ASP A 2 4.67 19.30 5.49
C ASP A 2 4.89 18.08 6.43
N GLU A 3 4.39 18.16 7.67
CA GLU A 3 4.52 17.10 8.67
C GLU A 3 4.00 15.74 8.16
N LYS A 4 2.92 15.77 7.37
CA LYS A 4 2.31 14.57 6.77
C LYS A 4 3.25 13.88 5.78
N LYS A 5 3.91 14.67 4.94
CA LYS A 5 4.93 14.18 3.98
C LYS A 5 6.13 13.60 4.72
N ARG A 6 6.58 14.28 5.78
CA ARG A 6 7.69 13.82 6.62
C ARG A 6 7.36 12.50 7.30
N LEU A 7 6.15 12.34 7.83
CA LEU A 7 5.70 11.09 8.43
C LEU A 7 5.69 9.94 7.43
N LEU A 8 5.09 10.13 6.26
CA LEU A 8 5.08 9.10 5.22
C LEU A 8 6.49 8.74 4.78
N PHE A 9 7.35 9.74 4.56
CA PHE A 9 8.76 9.53 4.23
C PHE A 9 9.48 8.64 5.26
N ILE A 10 9.30 8.91 6.55
CA ILE A 10 9.90 8.12 7.63
C ILE A 10 9.39 6.68 7.58
N ILE A 11 8.07 6.49 7.42
CA ILE A 11 7.49 5.14 7.35
C ILE A 11 8.03 4.37 6.14
N LEU A 12 8.00 4.97 4.95
CA LEU A 12 8.48 4.34 3.72
C LEU A 12 9.96 3.96 3.82
N SER A 13 10.79 4.88 4.33
CA SER A 13 12.22 4.65 4.52
C SER A 13 12.50 3.51 5.51
N ARG A 14 11.79 3.49 6.64
CA ARG A 14 11.92 2.40 7.65
C ARG A 14 11.48 1.04 7.13
N LEU A 15 10.57 1.02 6.16
CA LEU A 15 10.11 -0.21 5.52
C LEU A 15 10.93 -0.59 4.29
N GLY A 16 11.99 0.16 3.95
CA GLY A 16 12.80 -0.11 2.75
C GLY A 16 12.03 0.10 1.44
N VAL A 17 10.99 0.94 1.45
CA VAL A 17 10.22 1.30 0.26
C VAL A 17 10.94 2.41 -0.48
N THR A 18 11.35 2.14 -1.70
CA THR A 18 11.85 3.17 -2.61
C THR A 18 10.67 3.84 -3.31
N TYR A 19 10.77 5.13 -3.62
CA TYR A 19 9.68 5.84 -4.28
C TYR A 19 10.16 7.02 -5.14
N GLN A 20 9.36 7.36 -6.15
CA GLN A 20 9.46 8.63 -6.88
C GLN A 20 8.24 9.49 -6.51
N TYR A 21 8.50 10.74 -6.13
CA TYR A 21 7.45 11.69 -5.73
C TYR A 21 7.10 12.63 -6.87
N LYS A 22 5.79 12.84 -7.07
CA LYS A 22 5.25 13.84 -8.00
C LYS A 22 4.04 14.53 -7.38
N ARG A 23 3.98 15.86 -7.50
CA ARG A 23 2.79 16.64 -7.14
C ARG A 23 1.92 16.84 -8.37
N ILE A 24 0.63 16.54 -8.26
CA ILE A 24 -0.37 16.75 -9.32
C ILE A 24 -1.50 17.59 -8.74
N GLY A 25 -1.48 18.91 -9.01
CA GLY A 25 -2.38 19.87 -8.37
C GLY A 25 -2.22 19.88 -6.85
N ILE A 26 -3.32 19.61 -6.14
CA ILE A 26 -3.33 19.50 -4.67
C ILE A 26 -2.94 18.12 -4.15
N CYS A 27 -2.79 17.13 -5.04
CA CYS A 27 -2.50 15.75 -4.67
C CYS A 27 -0.99 15.48 -4.68
N ASP A 28 -0.56 14.68 -3.71
CA ASP A 28 0.77 14.11 -3.63
C ASP A 28 0.74 12.66 -4.11
N VAL A 29 1.58 12.33 -5.09
CA VAL A 29 1.64 10.99 -5.69
C VAL A 29 3.03 10.40 -5.47
N TYR A 30 3.08 9.18 -4.97
CA TYR A 30 4.31 8.41 -4.75
C TYR A 30 4.23 7.13 -5.57
N PHE A 31 5.14 6.97 -6.51
CA PHE A 31 5.32 5.72 -7.26
C PHE A 31 6.33 4.88 -6.50
N CYS A 32 5.83 3.88 -5.78
CA CYS A 32 6.59 3.12 -4.80
C CYS A 32 7.02 1.76 -5.36
N ARG A 33 8.16 1.26 -4.88
CA ARG A 33 8.62 -0.11 -5.13
C ARG A 33 9.12 -0.74 -3.84
N TYR A 34 8.65 -1.95 -3.57
CA TYR A 34 8.99 -2.75 -2.39
C TYR A 34 9.16 -4.23 -2.79
N ALA A 35 10.32 -4.83 -2.50
CA ALA A 35 10.61 -6.24 -2.83
C ALA A 35 10.28 -6.61 -4.30
N GLY A 36 10.60 -5.70 -5.24
CA GLY A 36 10.29 -5.87 -6.67
C GLY A 36 8.84 -5.61 -7.07
N VAL A 37 7.95 -5.31 -6.12
CA VAL A 37 6.54 -4.99 -6.37
C VAL A 37 6.34 -3.48 -6.44
N GLU A 38 5.83 -3.01 -7.56
CA GLU A 38 5.47 -1.60 -7.77
C GLU A 38 4.04 -1.30 -7.34
N PHE A 39 3.80 -0.15 -6.73
CA PHE A 39 2.47 0.31 -6.31
C PHE A 39 2.47 1.84 -6.20
N SER A 40 1.31 2.41 -5.88
CA SER A 40 1.16 3.86 -5.76
C SER A 40 0.58 4.26 -4.41
N ILE A 41 0.99 5.41 -3.90
CA ILE A 41 0.37 6.08 -2.76
C ILE A 41 -0.07 7.47 -3.19
N PHE A 42 -1.30 7.83 -2.88
CA PHE A 42 -1.90 9.12 -3.13
C PHE A 42 -2.23 9.79 -1.80
N GLY A 43 -1.72 10.99 -1.58
CA GLY A 43 -2.08 11.86 -0.47
C GLY A 43 -2.97 13.01 -0.96
N ASN A 44 -4.10 13.24 -0.30
CA ASN A 44 -4.95 14.41 -0.52
C ASN A 44 -5.54 14.90 0.82
N GLY A 45 -5.08 16.07 1.29
CA GLY A 45 -5.46 16.59 2.61
C GLY A 45 -4.97 15.68 3.74
N ASP A 46 -5.90 15.08 4.49
CA ASP A 46 -5.61 14.09 5.53
C ASP A 46 -5.68 12.64 5.05
N ARG A 47 -6.17 12.41 3.83
CA ARG A 47 -6.39 11.07 3.29
C ARG A 47 -5.13 10.55 2.61
N VAL A 48 -4.87 9.26 2.83
CA VAL A 48 -3.82 8.49 2.17
C VAL A 48 -4.43 7.25 1.55
N THR A 49 -4.28 7.08 0.25
CA THR A 49 -4.76 5.89 -0.46
C THR A 49 -3.58 5.18 -1.10
N MET A 50 -3.40 3.91 -0.76
CA MET A 50 -2.48 3.00 -1.44
C MET A 50 -3.24 2.23 -2.52
N ASN A 51 -2.66 2.05 -3.70
CA ASN A 51 -3.30 1.33 -4.80
C ASN A 51 -2.30 0.46 -5.57
N LYS A 52 -2.73 -0.76 -5.90
CA LYS A 52 -2.02 -1.70 -6.75
C LYS A 52 -2.95 -2.27 -7.82
N TYR A 53 -2.56 -2.12 -9.09
CA TYR A 53 -3.11 -2.92 -10.18
C TYR A 53 -2.65 -4.37 -10.05
N ILE A 54 -3.60 -5.31 -10.10
CA ILE A 54 -3.37 -6.75 -9.97
C ILE A 54 -3.82 -7.53 -11.22
N GLY A 55 -4.37 -6.86 -12.23
CA GLY A 55 -4.88 -7.53 -13.43
C GLY A 55 -3.80 -8.25 -14.24
N CYS A 56 -2.54 -7.83 -14.13
CA CYS A 56 -1.40 -8.51 -14.75
C CYS A 56 -0.91 -9.75 -14.00
N TYR A 57 -1.42 -10.03 -12.79
CA TYR A 57 -1.03 -11.21 -12.02
C TYR A 57 -1.83 -12.44 -12.44
N SER A 58 -1.27 -13.63 -12.20
CA SER A 58 -2.00 -14.88 -12.38
C SER A 58 -3.25 -14.91 -11.49
N ILE A 59 -4.27 -15.66 -11.92
CA ILE A 59 -5.54 -15.77 -11.21
C ILE A 59 -5.33 -16.23 -9.76
N ASP A 60 -4.38 -17.13 -9.49
CA ASP A 60 -4.10 -17.62 -8.14
C ASP A 60 -3.49 -16.55 -7.24
N LEU A 61 -2.61 -15.70 -7.78
CA LEU A 61 -2.05 -14.56 -7.04
C LEU A 61 -3.13 -13.51 -6.78
N GLN A 62 -3.99 -13.22 -7.77
CA GLN A 62 -5.13 -12.34 -7.58
C GLN A 62 -6.05 -12.85 -6.46
N LYS A 63 -6.43 -14.13 -6.47
CA LYS A 63 -7.23 -14.77 -5.41
C LYS A 63 -6.57 -14.67 -4.04
N THR A 64 -5.25 -14.87 -3.97
CA THR A 64 -4.49 -14.76 -2.72
C THR A 64 -4.50 -13.33 -2.19
N ILE A 65 -4.26 -12.34 -3.05
CA ILE A 65 -4.33 -10.91 -2.69
C ILE A 65 -5.73 -10.55 -2.18
N LEU A 66 -6.78 -11.00 -2.88
CA LEU A 66 -8.17 -10.79 -2.48
C LEU A 66 -8.48 -11.41 -1.12
N TYR A 67 -8.01 -12.64 -0.88
CA TYR A 67 -8.18 -13.31 0.42
C TYR A 67 -7.50 -12.53 1.55
N LEU A 68 -6.24 -12.13 1.36
CA LEU A 68 -5.50 -11.32 2.35
C LEU A 68 -6.19 -9.98 2.61
N GLY A 69 -6.66 -9.30 1.56
CA GLY A 69 -7.39 -8.04 1.69
C GLY A 69 -8.73 -8.21 2.41
N LYS A 70 -9.49 -9.29 2.15
CA LYS A 70 -10.73 -9.60 2.87
C LYS A 70 -10.46 -9.82 4.36
N ASN A 71 -9.36 -10.50 4.70
CA ASN A 71 -8.95 -10.67 6.09
C ASN A 71 -8.54 -9.34 6.75
N ALA A 72 -7.80 -8.48 6.05
CA ALA A 72 -7.47 -7.14 6.55
C ALA A 72 -8.74 -6.29 6.77
N LYS A 73 -9.73 -6.39 5.86
CA LYS A 73 -11.03 -5.72 6.00
C LYS A 73 -11.80 -6.18 7.23
N LYS A 74 -11.83 -7.49 7.51
CA LYS A 74 -12.42 -8.05 8.76
C LYS A 74 -11.74 -7.52 10.03
N LYS A 75 -10.46 -7.15 9.96
CA LYS A 75 -9.70 -6.53 11.06
C LYS A 75 -9.85 -5.01 11.15
N GLY A 76 -10.75 -4.42 10.35
CA GLY A 76 -11.05 -2.98 10.39
C GLY A 76 -10.18 -2.10 9.48
N CYS A 77 -9.44 -2.68 8.53
CA CYS A 77 -8.78 -1.90 7.47
C CYS A 77 -9.80 -1.49 6.40
N ASP A 78 -9.69 -0.26 5.89
CA ASP A 78 -10.52 0.21 4.79
C ASP A 78 -9.96 -0.24 3.44
N ILE A 79 -10.27 -1.48 3.07
CA ILE A 79 -9.85 -2.11 1.81
C ILE A 79 -10.95 -1.96 0.75
N VAL A 80 -10.54 -1.50 -0.42
CA VAL A 80 -11.36 -1.36 -1.63
C VAL A 80 -10.85 -2.32 -2.70
N PHE A 81 -11.78 -3.00 -3.37
CA PHE A 81 -11.48 -3.83 -4.52
C PHE A 81 -12.25 -3.30 -5.71
N VAL A 82 -11.56 -3.13 -6.84
CA VAL A 82 -12.17 -2.74 -8.12
C VAL A 82 -11.93 -3.89 -9.08
N ASP A 83 -12.99 -4.37 -9.71
CA ASP A 83 -12.95 -5.39 -10.77
C ASP A 83 -13.96 -4.98 -11.85
N ASN A 84 -13.56 -4.03 -12.70
CA ASN A 84 -14.39 -3.50 -13.79
C ASN A 84 -13.65 -3.65 -15.13
N ASN A 85 -14.22 -4.40 -16.08
CA ASN A 85 -13.82 -4.42 -17.50
C ASN A 85 -12.30 -4.46 -17.79
N GLY A 86 -11.54 -5.28 -17.06
CA GLY A 86 -10.09 -5.44 -17.26
C GLY A 86 -9.22 -4.62 -16.29
N GLU A 87 -9.82 -3.70 -15.53
CA GLU A 87 -9.16 -2.99 -14.44
C GLU A 87 -9.41 -3.68 -13.10
N LYS A 88 -8.42 -4.45 -12.66
CA LYS A 88 -8.42 -5.10 -11.35
C LYS A 88 -7.44 -4.41 -10.42
N HIS A 89 -7.96 -3.80 -9.36
CA HIS A 89 -7.18 -3.08 -8.37
C HIS A 89 -7.51 -3.50 -6.95
N VAL A 90 -6.50 -3.40 -6.09
CA VAL A 90 -6.69 -3.40 -4.65
C VAL A 90 -6.20 -2.07 -4.08
N GLY A 91 -7.05 -1.43 -3.29
CA GLY A 91 -6.80 -0.17 -2.62
C GLY A 91 -6.89 -0.32 -1.10
N LEU A 92 -6.10 0.48 -0.38
CA LEU A 92 -6.22 0.64 1.06
C LEU A 92 -6.24 2.13 1.39
N ASN A 93 -7.31 2.57 2.04
CA ASN A 93 -7.41 3.94 2.53
C ASN A 93 -6.94 4.05 3.99
N SER A 94 -6.32 5.17 4.30
CA SER A 94 -5.82 5.53 5.61
C SER A 94 -5.89 7.05 5.80
N SER A 95 -5.49 7.50 6.98
CA SER A 95 -5.43 8.91 7.35
C SER A 95 -4.08 9.23 7.97
N TYR A 96 -3.60 10.46 7.78
CA TYR A 96 -2.41 10.98 8.47
C TYR A 96 -2.62 11.23 9.96
N THR A 97 -3.87 11.32 10.42
CA THR A 97 -4.21 11.71 11.80
C THR A 97 -3.79 10.66 12.84
N ASP A 98 -3.86 9.38 12.49
CA ASP A 98 -3.43 8.27 13.35
C ASP A 98 -2.14 7.65 12.81
N LYS A 99 -1.01 8.10 13.37
CA LYS A 99 0.34 7.71 12.92
C LYS A 99 0.58 6.20 13.05
N GLN A 100 0.07 5.57 14.10
CA GLN A 100 0.22 4.12 14.32
C GLN A 100 -0.63 3.35 13.31
N ARG A 101 -1.88 3.74 13.13
CA ARG A 101 -2.76 3.10 12.15
C ARG A 101 -2.26 3.28 10.72
N LEU A 102 -1.70 4.43 10.37
CA LEU A 102 -1.06 4.65 9.08
C LEU A 102 0.09 3.66 8.85
N PHE A 103 0.97 3.49 9.83
CA PHE A 103 2.07 2.53 9.76
C PHE A 103 1.56 1.08 9.59
N PHE A 104 0.59 0.65 10.42
CA PHE A 104 0.02 -0.69 10.31
C PHE A 104 -0.69 -0.92 8.98
N ASN A 105 -1.44 0.07 8.49
CA ASN A 105 -2.12 0.02 7.20
C ASN A 105 -1.12 -0.16 6.04
N ILE A 106 0.00 0.58 6.05
CA ILE A 106 1.07 0.41 5.06
C ILE A 106 1.66 -1.00 5.16
N CYS A 107 1.93 -1.51 6.37
CA CYS A 107 2.43 -2.87 6.56
C CYS A 107 1.47 -3.93 6.03
N TYR A 108 0.17 -3.82 6.33
CA TYR A 108 -0.86 -4.72 5.80
C TYR A 108 -0.93 -4.66 4.27
N PHE A 109 -0.87 -3.46 3.70
CA PHE A 109 -0.87 -3.30 2.25
C PHE A 109 0.34 -3.99 1.61
N LEU A 110 1.55 -3.76 2.14
CA LEU A 110 2.77 -4.41 1.67
C LEU A 110 2.71 -5.93 1.79
N GLN A 111 2.22 -6.46 2.93
CA GLN A 111 2.04 -7.90 3.12
C GLN A 111 1.09 -8.50 2.07
N MET A 112 0.00 -7.81 1.79
CA MET A 112 -0.99 -8.23 0.81
C MET A 112 -0.42 -8.24 -0.60
N ILE A 113 0.15 -7.14 -1.09
CA ILE A 113 0.61 -7.02 -2.48
C ILE A 113 1.91 -7.79 -2.75
N SER A 114 2.69 -8.09 -1.72
CA SER A 114 3.86 -8.98 -1.81
C SER A 114 3.51 -10.46 -1.64
N VAL A 115 2.21 -10.78 -1.52
CA VAL A 115 1.69 -12.16 -1.39
C VAL A 115 2.34 -12.87 -0.19
N GLY A 116 2.44 -12.16 0.93
CA GLY A 116 3.01 -12.68 2.17
C GLY A 116 4.54 -12.77 2.21
N LYS A 117 5.26 -12.43 1.13
CA LYS A 117 6.74 -12.39 1.14
C LYS A 117 7.29 -11.38 2.16
N PHE A 118 6.52 -10.34 2.49
CA PHE A 118 6.86 -9.31 3.49
C PHE A 118 7.45 -9.87 4.79
N LEU A 119 6.86 -10.93 5.36
CA LEU A 119 7.35 -11.54 6.61
C LEU A 119 8.58 -12.43 6.40
N LYS A 120 8.70 -13.10 5.24
CA LYS A 120 9.85 -13.97 4.93
C LYS A 120 11.14 -13.17 4.76
N THR A 121 11.09 -12.01 4.11
CA THR A 121 12.27 -11.15 3.90
C THR A 121 12.85 -10.55 5.19
N LYS A 122 12.03 -10.35 6.24
CA LYS A 122 12.53 -9.85 7.55
C LYS A 122 13.15 -10.93 8.43
N VAL A 123 12.75 -12.20 8.25
CA VAL A 123 13.32 -13.32 9.03
C VAL A 123 14.66 -13.77 8.46
N MET A 124 14.91 -13.54 7.17
CA MET A 124 16.18 -13.90 6.52
C MET A 124 17.31 -12.89 6.70
N THR A 125 17.07 -11.77 7.38
CA THR A 125 18.12 -10.86 7.86
C THR A 125 18.42 -11.18 9.32
N ALA A 126 19.17 -12.25 9.56
CA ALA A 126 19.79 -12.60 10.83
C ALA A 126 21.22 -13.06 10.55
#